data_AF-A0A8S3JQK7-F1
#
_entry.id   AF-A0A8S3JQK7-F1
#
_cell.length_a   1.000
_cell.length_b   1.000
_cell.length_c   1.000
_cell.angle_alpha   90.00
_cell.angle_beta   90.00
_cell.angle_gamma   90.00
#
_symmetry.space_group_name_H-M   'P 1'
#
loop_
_entity.id
_entity.type
_entity.pdbx_description
1 polymer ?
#
loop_
_entity_poly.entity_id
_entity_poly.type
_entity_poly.pdbx_seq_one_letter_code
_entity_poly.pdbx_strand_id
1 'polypeptide(L)'
;MALSLMPIEQVHSQFQRLETITSAALSDLLLYFKNQWVHGVVPISMWNFFDVIYLTNNISEAHNLRFSSRLSKKHPNIWCFIQLIQSEHVRFEHILIQLEAGTSPPKQSKKNISFQKRFETVKERFVQQQINANELSSSLSLLIGKKKQ
;
A
#
# COMPACT_ATOMS: atom_id res chain seq x y z
N MET A 1 -0.76 9.02 6.14
CA MET A 1 -0.25 10.37 5.80
C MET A 1 -0.28 10.47 4.28
N ALA A 2 -0.88 11.49 3.69
CA ALA A 2 -1.07 11.54 2.22
C ALA A 2 0.24 11.63 1.42
N LEU A 3 1.36 12.02 2.07
CA LEU A 3 2.68 12.16 1.44
C LEU A 3 3.18 10.91 0.72
N SER A 4 2.89 9.72 1.24
CA SER A 4 3.29 8.46 0.59
C SER A 4 2.55 8.21 -0.71
N LEU A 5 1.47 8.94 -0.97
CA LEU A 5 0.66 8.86 -2.18
C LEU A 5 0.83 10.11 -3.05
N MET A 6 1.82 10.96 -2.76
CA MET A 6 2.17 12.11 -3.61
C MET A 6 3.28 11.72 -4.58
N PRO A 7 3.37 12.37 -5.76
CA PRO A 7 4.55 12.25 -6.61
C PRO A 7 5.81 12.60 -5.81
N ILE A 8 6.90 11.86 -6.03
CA ILE A 8 8.14 11.98 -5.25
C ILE A 8 8.66 13.42 -5.26
N GLU A 9 8.62 14.06 -6.43
CA GLU A 9 9.02 15.45 -6.65
C GLU A 9 8.18 16.46 -5.84
N GLN A 10 6.97 16.11 -5.43
CA GLN A 10 6.09 16.96 -4.61
C GLN A 10 6.20 16.69 -3.11
N VAL A 11 6.93 15.64 -2.69
CA VAL A 11 6.98 15.25 -1.26
C VAL A 11 7.57 16.35 -0.40
N HIS A 12 8.69 16.95 -0.82
CA HIS A 12 9.36 18.00 -0.04
C HIS A 12 8.50 19.26 0.10
N SER A 13 7.91 19.75 -1.01
CA SER A 13 7.08 20.95 -1.01
C SER A 13 5.84 20.77 -0.15
N GLN A 14 5.20 19.60 -0.22
CA GLN A 14 4.03 19.28 0.60
C GLN A 14 4.39 19.06 2.07
N PHE A 15 5.57 18.51 2.39
CA PHE A 15 6.02 18.37 3.77
C PHE A 15 6.29 19.74 4.41
N GLN A 16 6.97 20.65 3.71
CA GLN A 16 7.20 22.02 4.20
C GLN A 16 5.87 22.74 4.48
N ARG A 17 4.88 22.56 3.60
CA ARG A 17 3.53 23.08 3.82
C ARG A 17 2.89 22.49 5.09
N LEU A 18 3.04 21.19 5.34
CA LEU A 18 2.55 20.58 6.58
C LEU A 18 3.22 21.20 7.82
N GLU A 19 4.52 21.49 7.78
CA GLU A 19 5.21 22.19 8.88
C GLU A 19 4.58 23.57 9.18
N THR A 20 4.11 24.30 8.16
CA THR A 20 3.49 25.62 8.35
C THR A 20 2.07 25.58 8.92
N ILE A 21 1.33 24.49 8.69
CA ILE A 21 -0.09 24.38 9.07
C ILE A 21 -0.26 23.64 10.42
N THR A 22 0.77 22.91 10.85
CA THR A 22 0.70 22.05 12.03
C THR A 22 0.97 22.82 13.33
N SER A 23 0.29 22.44 14.41
CA SER A 23 0.47 23.05 15.72
C SER A 23 1.83 22.70 16.35
N ALA A 24 2.31 23.59 17.25
CA ALA A 24 3.57 23.41 17.96
C ALA A 24 3.64 22.08 18.76
N ALA A 25 2.50 21.53 19.18
CA ALA A 25 2.42 20.26 19.90
C ALA A 25 2.91 19.05 19.09
N LEU A 26 3.00 19.15 17.76
CA LEU A 26 3.48 18.08 16.88
C LEU A 26 4.86 18.38 16.28
N SER A 27 5.53 19.44 16.74
CA SER A 27 6.84 19.87 16.22
C SER A 27 7.91 18.78 16.32
N ASP A 28 8.03 18.10 17.46
CA ASP A 28 8.97 17.00 17.65
C ASP A 28 8.70 15.82 16.71
N LEU A 29 7.42 15.49 16.49
CA LEU A 29 7.03 14.44 15.56
C LEU A 29 7.38 14.81 14.11
N LEU A 30 7.13 16.07 13.71
CA LEU A 30 7.50 16.55 12.39
C LEU A 30 9.02 16.59 12.22
N LEU A 31 9.77 16.98 13.24
CA LEU A 31 11.23 16.98 13.20
C LEU A 31 11.78 15.55 13.00
N TYR A 32 11.22 14.57 13.72
CA TYR A 32 11.54 13.16 13.50
C TYR A 32 11.23 12.74 12.06
N PHE A 33 10.04 13.05 11.56
CA PHE A 33 9.65 12.68 10.19
C PHE A 33 10.55 13.33 9.13
N LYS A 34 10.90 14.60 9.32
CA LYS A 34 11.80 15.35 8.47
C LYS A 34 13.17 14.66 8.37
N ASN A 35 13.75 14.34 9.52
CA ASN A 35 15.11 13.82 9.63
C ASN A 35 15.23 12.35 9.27
N GLN A 36 14.14 11.57 9.39
CA GLN A 36 14.18 10.13 9.12
C GLN A 36 13.68 9.79 7.71
N TRP A 37 12.58 10.40 7.29
CA TRP A 37 11.81 9.96 6.13
C TRP A 37 11.88 10.92 4.94
N VAL A 38 12.04 12.23 5.18
CA VAL A 38 12.02 13.24 4.11
C VAL A 38 13.43 13.58 3.63
N HIS A 39 14.33 13.93 4.56
CA HIS A 39 15.73 14.28 4.27
C HIS A 39 16.72 13.27 4.86
N GLY A 40 16.19 12.16 5.38
CA GLY A 40 16.91 11.21 6.21
C GLY A 40 17.59 10.08 5.47
N VAL A 41 17.85 9.04 6.25
CA VAL A 41 18.54 7.82 5.81
C VAL A 41 17.66 6.97 4.91
N VAL A 42 16.33 7.02 5.08
CA VAL A 42 15.41 6.18 4.31
C VAL A 42 15.02 6.90 3.01
N PRO A 43 15.36 6.35 1.83
CA PRO A 43 15.02 6.98 0.55
C PRO A 43 13.50 7.11 0.37
N ILE A 44 13.04 8.21 -0.22
CA ILE A 44 11.61 8.46 -0.50
C ILE A 44 11.02 7.34 -1.37
N SER A 45 11.78 6.86 -2.35
CA SER A 45 11.38 5.75 -3.23
C SER A 45 11.08 4.44 -2.50
N MET A 46 11.58 4.25 -1.27
CA MET A 46 11.33 3.04 -0.49
C MET A 46 9.94 3.01 0.15
N TRP A 47 9.37 4.18 0.46
CA TRP A 47 8.09 4.30 1.17
C TRP A 47 7.01 5.04 0.37
N ASN A 48 7.37 5.59 -0.79
CA ASN A 48 6.42 6.19 -1.71
C ASN A 48 5.66 5.11 -2.51
N PHE A 49 4.36 5.30 -2.65
CA PHE A 49 3.43 4.39 -3.33
C PHE A 49 2.68 5.07 -4.48
N PHE A 50 3.11 6.25 -4.93
CA PHE A 50 2.39 6.97 -6.00
C PHE A 50 2.32 6.16 -7.29
N ASP A 51 3.43 5.53 -7.68
CA ASP A 51 3.56 4.73 -8.91
C ASP A 51 3.49 3.22 -8.67
N VAL A 52 3.03 2.80 -7.49
CA VAL A 52 2.93 1.39 -7.13
C VAL A 52 1.52 0.87 -7.42
N ILE A 53 1.44 -0.25 -8.13
CA ILE A 53 0.17 -0.91 -8.52
C ILE A 53 -0.60 -1.41 -7.29
N TYR A 54 0.11 -1.86 -6.25
CA TYR A 54 -0.47 -2.40 -5.04
C TYR A 54 -0.10 -1.57 -3.82
N LEU A 55 -1.07 -0.80 -3.31
CA LEU A 55 -0.90 0.10 -2.16
C LEU A 55 -0.88 -0.63 -0.80
N THR A 56 -1.14 -1.93 -0.79
CA THR A 56 -1.26 -2.73 0.45
C THR A 56 -0.57 -4.07 0.28
N ASN A 57 0.04 -4.56 1.36
CA ASN A 57 0.57 -5.91 1.50
C ASN A 57 -0.52 -6.98 1.70
N ASN A 58 -1.81 -6.66 1.55
CA ASN A 58 -2.95 -7.55 1.79
C ASN A 58 -2.82 -8.93 1.12
N ILE A 59 -2.26 -8.99 -0.09
CA ILE A 59 -2.06 -10.26 -0.81
C ILE A 59 -1.04 -11.13 -0.07
N SER A 60 0.09 -10.55 0.31
CA SER A 60 1.15 -11.21 1.07
C SER A 60 0.68 -11.59 2.47
N GLU A 61 -0.07 -10.72 3.17
CA GLU A 61 -0.66 -11.02 4.47
C GLU A 61 -1.67 -12.17 4.39
N ALA A 62 -2.59 -12.12 3.42
CA ALA A 62 -3.57 -13.18 3.21
C ALA A 62 -2.88 -14.52 2.86
N HIS A 63 -1.85 -14.47 2.03
CA HIS A 63 -1.02 -15.63 1.72
C HIS A 63 -0.37 -16.21 2.98
N ASN A 64 0.34 -15.38 3.75
CA ASN A 64 1.06 -15.79 4.95
C ASN A 64 0.12 -16.32 6.04
N LEU A 65 -1.05 -15.70 6.19
CA LEU A 65 -2.09 -16.15 7.13
C LEU A 65 -2.61 -17.52 6.73
N ARG A 66 -2.95 -17.72 5.44
CA ARG A 66 -3.40 -19.01 4.93
C ARG A 66 -2.30 -20.07 5.05
N PHE A 67 -1.07 -19.74 4.69
CA PHE A 67 0.07 -20.64 4.80
C PHE A 67 0.28 -21.08 6.26
N SER A 68 0.27 -20.13 7.20
CA SER A 68 0.40 -20.41 8.63
C SER A 68 -0.76 -21.26 9.16
N SER A 69 -1.98 -20.98 8.70
CA SER A 69 -3.16 -21.79 9.03
C SER A 69 -3.02 -23.23 8.52
N ARG A 70 -2.58 -23.42 7.27
CA ARG A 70 -2.33 -24.76 6.68
C ARG A 70 -1.20 -25.51 7.37
N LEU A 71 -0.18 -24.81 7.84
CA LEU A 71 0.91 -25.41 8.61
C LEU A 71 0.40 -25.97 9.95
N SER A 72 -0.63 -25.35 10.54
CA SER A 72 -1.37 -25.81 11.74
C SER A 72 -0.50 -26.14 12.97
N LYS A 73 0.79 -25.81 12.94
CA LYS A 73 1.79 -26.10 13.98
C LYS A 73 2.67 -24.88 14.16
N LYS A 74 2.90 -24.50 15.42
CA LYS A 74 3.78 -23.38 15.78
C LYS A 74 5.26 -23.67 15.47
N HIS A 75 5.66 -24.94 15.62
CA HIS A 75 7.02 -25.42 15.35
C HIS A 75 6.95 -26.74 14.55
N PRO A 76 6.74 -26.67 13.23
CA PRO A 76 6.79 -27.87 12.39
C PRO A 76 8.21 -28.43 12.33
N ASN A 77 8.34 -29.75 12.16
CA ASN A 77 9.62 -30.30 11.72
C ASN A 77 9.84 -29.98 10.24
N ILE A 78 11.09 -30.13 9.79
CA ILE A 78 11.49 -29.80 8.42
C ILE A 78 10.69 -30.58 7.36
N TRP A 79 10.33 -31.83 7.63
CA TRP A 79 9.58 -32.67 6.69
C TRP A 79 8.14 -32.19 6.50
N CYS A 80 7.44 -31.84 7.59
CA CYS A 80 6.10 -31.23 7.51
C CYS A 80 6.13 -29.92 6.73
N PHE A 81 7.19 -29.12 6.91
CA PHE A 81 7.35 -27.86 6.19
C PHE A 81 7.57 -28.08 4.69
N ILE A 82 8.47 -29.01 4.32
CA ILE A 82 8.72 -29.37 2.91
C ILE A 82 7.45 -29.88 2.23
N GLN A 83 6.72 -30.79 2.88
CA GLN A 83 5.45 -31.32 2.35
C GLN A 83 4.42 -30.21 2.12
N LEU A 84 4.32 -29.25 3.04
CA LEU A 84 3.42 -28.11 2.87
C LEU A 84 3.82 -27.26 1.67
N ILE A 85 5.12 -26.95 1.50
CA ILE A 85 5.62 -26.18 0.36
C ILE A 85 5.28 -26.89 -0.96
N GLN A 86 5.54 -28.19 -1.05
CA GLN A 86 5.20 -28.98 -2.24
C GLN A 86 3.69 -28.91 -2.55
N SER A 87 2.84 -29.03 -1.53
CA SER A 87 1.39 -28.91 -1.70
C SER A 87 0.92 -27.49 -2.08
N GLU A 88 1.61 -26.44 -1.63
CA GLU A 88 1.34 -25.06 -2.05
C GLU A 88 1.74 -24.86 -3.52
N HIS A 89 2.88 -25.41 -3.94
CA HIS A 89 3.31 -25.38 -5.34
C HIS A 89 2.28 -26.03 -6.27
N VAL A 90 1.85 -27.27 -5.95
CA VAL A 90 0.78 -27.94 -6.72
C VAL A 90 -0.50 -27.12 -6.80
N ARG A 91 -0.87 -26.42 -5.70
CA ARG A 91 -2.05 -25.54 -5.73
C ARG A 91 -1.85 -24.33 -6.64
N PHE A 92 -0.66 -23.76 -6.70
CA PHE A 92 -0.37 -22.65 -7.61
C PHE A 92 -0.41 -23.09 -9.07
N GLU A 93 0.15 -24.26 -9.40
CA GLU A 93 0.03 -24.87 -10.74
C GLU A 93 -1.44 -25.04 -11.14
N HIS A 94 -2.27 -25.55 -10.22
CA HIS A 94 -3.72 -25.65 -10.47
C HIS A 94 -4.39 -24.31 -10.72
N ILE A 95 -4.02 -23.26 -9.98
CA ILE A 95 -4.55 -21.91 -10.20
C ILE A 95 -4.10 -21.39 -11.57
N LEU A 96 -2.84 -21.61 -11.96
CA LEU A 96 -2.32 -21.20 -13.26
C LEU A 96 -3.13 -21.84 -14.41
N ILE A 97 -3.30 -23.17 -14.37
CA ILE A 97 -4.09 -23.92 -15.36
C ILE A 97 -5.52 -23.40 -15.42
N GLN A 98 -6.13 -23.11 -14.27
CA GLN A 98 -7.48 -22.54 -14.21
C GLN A 98 -7.54 -21.15 -14.85
N LEU A 99 -6.56 -20.29 -14.62
CA LEU A 99 -6.49 -18.96 -15.23
C LEU A 99 -6.28 -19.06 -16.74
N GLU A 100 -5.41 -19.96 -17.21
CA GLU A 100 -5.21 -20.24 -18.64
C GLU A 100 -6.48 -20.77 -19.32
N ALA A 101 -7.26 -21.58 -18.60
CA ALA A 101 -8.58 -22.06 -19.04
C ALA A 101 -9.67 -20.97 -19.01
N GLY A 102 -9.32 -19.72 -18.70
CA GLY A 102 -10.24 -18.58 -18.73
C GLY A 102 -11.10 -18.41 -17.47
N THR A 103 -10.81 -19.13 -16.38
CA THR A 103 -11.47 -18.86 -15.11
C THR A 103 -10.98 -17.52 -14.53
N SER A 104 -11.87 -16.82 -13.83
CA SER A 104 -11.52 -15.52 -13.24
C SER A 104 -10.82 -15.68 -11.89
N PRO A 105 -9.84 -14.82 -11.56
CA PRO A 105 -9.20 -14.82 -10.27
C PRO A 105 -10.20 -14.48 -9.14
N PRO A 106 -9.86 -14.82 -7.88
CA PRO A 106 -10.69 -14.50 -6.73
C PRO A 106 -11.06 -13.01 -6.71
N LYS A 107 -12.35 -12.72 -6.46
CA LYS A 107 -12.85 -11.34 -6.42
C LYS A 107 -12.16 -10.56 -5.29
N GLN A 108 -11.56 -9.42 -5.63
CA GLN A 108 -11.09 -8.47 -4.64
C GLN A 108 -12.27 -7.86 -3.86
N SER A 109 -12.01 -7.40 -2.63
CA SER A 109 -13.06 -6.77 -1.82
C SER A 109 -13.57 -5.51 -2.52
N LYS A 110 -14.90 -5.29 -2.50
CA LYS A 110 -15.52 -4.08 -3.08
C LYS A 110 -14.91 -2.79 -2.53
N LYS A 111 -14.52 -2.80 -1.25
CA LYS A 111 -13.86 -1.69 -0.58
C LYS A 111 -12.50 -1.36 -1.21
N ASN A 112 -11.65 -2.38 -1.43
CA ASN A 112 -10.33 -2.17 -2.02
C ASN A 112 -10.43 -1.72 -3.47
N ILE A 113 -11.34 -2.32 -4.24
CA ILE A 113 -11.63 -1.90 -5.62
C ILE A 113 -12.10 -0.44 -5.64
N SER A 114 -13.03 -0.07 -4.76
CA SER A 114 -13.55 1.30 -4.67
C SER A 114 -12.46 2.30 -4.29
N PHE A 115 -11.59 1.94 -3.34
CA PHE A 115 -10.46 2.78 -2.95
C PHE A 115 -9.48 2.96 -4.10
N GLN A 116 -9.04 1.87 -4.73
CA GLN A 116 -8.10 1.92 -5.86
C GLN A 116 -8.67 2.77 -6.99
N LYS A 117 -9.93 2.53 -7.38
CA LYS A 117 -10.59 3.30 -8.44
C LYS A 117 -10.59 4.81 -8.13
N ARG A 118 -10.93 5.19 -6.89
CA ARG A 118 -10.94 6.60 -6.49
C ARG A 118 -9.53 7.20 -6.43
N PHE A 119 -8.55 6.43 -6.00
CA PHE A 119 -7.15 6.84 -5.99
C PHE A 119 -6.65 7.08 -7.42
N GLU A 120 -6.86 6.12 -8.34
CA GLU A 120 -6.49 6.25 -9.75
C GLU A 120 -7.17 7.44 -10.41
N THR A 121 -8.47 7.66 -10.18
CA THR A 121 -9.16 8.83 -10.73
C THR A 121 -8.51 10.15 -10.27
N VAL A 122 -8.14 10.25 -8.99
CA VAL A 122 -7.47 11.46 -8.49
C VAL A 122 -6.04 11.59 -9.05
N LYS A 123 -5.32 10.48 -9.18
CA LYS A 123 -4.00 10.42 -9.79
C LYS A 123 -4.04 10.87 -11.25
N GLU A 124 -4.95 10.34 -12.06
CA GLU A 124 -5.13 10.68 -13.47
C GLU A 124 -5.43 12.16 -13.65
N ARG A 125 -6.31 12.74 -12.83
CA ARG A 125 -6.61 14.18 -12.88
C ARG A 125 -5.38 15.03 -12.60
N PHE A 126 -4.51 14.61 -11.70
CA PHE A 126 -3.25 15.30 -11.42
C PHE A 126 -2.27 15.17 -12.61
N VAL A 127 -2.10 13.96 -13.15
CA VAL A 127 -1.23 13.71 -14.32
C VAL A 127 -1.68 14.52 -15.54
N GLN A 128 -3.00 14.65 -15.74
CA GLN A 128 -3.61 15.48 -16.78
C GLN A 128 -3.61 16.98 -16.45
N GLN A 129 -2.96 17.40 -15.35
CA GLN A 129 -2.84 18.80 -14.92
C GLN A 129 -4.20 19.49 -14.66
N GLN A 130 -5.26 18.72 -14.39
CA GLN A 130 -6.59 19.25 -14.05
C GLN A 130 -6.69 19.67 -12.59
N ILE A 131 -5.78 19.19 -11.74
CA ILE A 131 -5.66 19.56 -10.33
C ILE A 131 -4.20 19.81 -9.98
N ASN A 132 -3.97 20.72 -9.03
CA ASN A 132 -2.62 21.02 -8.54
C ASN A 132 -2.20 20.10 -7.37
N ALA A 133 -0.94 20.18 -6.95
CA ALA A 133 -0.39 19.35 -5.87
C ALA A 133 -1.11 19.53 -4.52
N ASN A 134 -1.66 20.72 -4.24
CA ASN A 134 -2.38 20.99 -2.99
C ASN A 134 -3.78 20.37 -2.99
N GLU A 135 -4.45 20.40 -4.13
CA GLU A 135 -5.75 19.74 -4.36
C GLU A 135 -5.60 18.22 -4.32
N LEU A 136 -4.51 17.69 -4.91
CA LEU A 136 -4.14 16.29 -4.80
C LEU A 136 -3.95 15.88 -3.32
N SER A 137 -3.09 16.60 -2.59
CA SER A 137 -2.80 16.34 -1.18
C SER A 137 -4.06 16.34 -0.29
N SER A 138 -4.97 17.29 -0.55
CA SER A 138 -6.27 17.38 0.14
C SER A 138 -7.18 16.19 -0.22
N SER A 139 -7.27 15.85 -1.51
CA SER A 139 -8.08 14.73 -2.00
C SER A 139 -7.62 13.39 -1.44
N LEU A 140 -6.30 13.16 -1.41
CA LEU A 140 -5.68 11.97 -0.81
C LEU A 140 -5.92 11.90 0.70
N SER A 141 -5.85 13.03 1.40
CA SER A 141 -6.15 13.10 2.83
C SER A 141 -7.60 12.70 3.12
N LEU A 142 -8.56 13.10 2.28
CA LEU A 142 -9.96 12.69 2.37
C LEU A 142 -10.17 11.21 2.01
N LEU A 143 -9.38 10.68 1.06
CA LEU A 143 -9.43 9.27 0.67
C LEU A 143 -8.97 8.35 1.80
N ILE A 144 -7.88 8.71 2.48
CA ILE A 144 -7.32 7.97 3.62
C ILE A 144 -8.14 8.22 4.89
N GLY A 145 -8.61 9.45 5.09
CA GLY A 145 -9.20 9.96 6.33
C GLY A 145 -10.64 9.54 6.63
N LYS A 146 -11.26 8.64 5.86
CA LYS A 146 -12.58 8.09 6.23
C LYS A 146 -12.45 7.20 7.47
N LYS A 147 -12.53 7.83 8.64
CA LYS A 147 -12.83 7.19 9.92
C LYS A 147 -14.29 6.71 9.92
N LYS A 148 -14.43 5.48 10.41
CA LYS A 148 -15.62 4.77 10.89
C LYS A 148 -16.82 5.70 11.18
N GLN A 149 -17.93 5.47 10.49
CA GLN A 149 -19.23 5.49 11.16
C GLN A 149 -19.36 4.16 11.91
#